data_AF-A0A529W2U9-F1
#
_entry.id   AF-A0A529W2U9-F1
#
_cell.length_a   1.000
_cell.length_b   1.000
_cell.length_c   1.000
_cell.angle_alpha   90.00
_cell.angle_beta   90.00
_cell.angle_gamma   90.00
#
_symmetry.space_group_name_H-M   'P 1'
#
loop_
_entity.id
_entity.type
_entity.pdbx_description
1 polymer ?
#
loop_
_entity_poly.entity_id
_entity_poly.type
_entity_poly.pdbx_seq_one_letter_code
_entity_poly.pdbx_strand_id
1 'polypeptide(L)'
;ATICGVGLLVAAAGLVWLSRVPAADGALVAPLVLIGIGIALPWGLMDGLAVSVVPKERAGMAVGIFNTTRVASEGGALAIV
;
A
#
# COMPACT_ATOMS: atom_id res chain seq x y z
N ALA A 1 -9.14 -12.37 -0.29
CA ALA A 1 -9.99 -11.37 0.41
C ALA A 1 -9.57 -11.20 1.87
N THR A 2 -9.56 -12.26 2.68
CA THR A 2 -9.26 -12.19 4.12
C THR A 2 -7.88 -11.59 4.44
N ILE A 3 -6.84 -11.93 3.66
CA ILE A 3 -5.47 -11.41 3.85
C ILE A 3 -5.40 -9.89 3.60
N CYS A 4 -6.02 -9.39 2.53
CA CYS A 4 -6.13 -7.96 2.28
C CYS A 4 -6.94 -7.25 3.37
N GLY A 5 -8.04 -7.86 3.82
CA GLY A 5 -8.88 -7.31 4.89
C GLY A 5 -8.10 -7.14 6.19
N VAL A 6 -7.33 -8.15 6.59
CA VAL A 6 -6.46 -8.07 7.77
C VAL A 6 -5.39 -6.98 7.60
N GLY A 7 -4.73 -6.88 6.44
CA GLY A 7 -3.75 -5.83 6.17
C GLY A 7 -4.34 -4.41 6.26
N LEU A 8 -5.53 -4.19 5.69
CA LEU A 8 -6.23 -2.91 5.79
C LEU A 8 -6.62 -2.55 7.22
N LEU A 9 -7.03 -3.53 8.03
CA LEU A 9 -7.33 -3.32 9.45
C LEU A 9 -6.07 -2.96 10.25
N VAL A 10 -4.93 -3.59 9.95
CA VAL A 10 -3.62 -3.25 10.55
C VAL A 10 -3.20 -1.83 10.17
N ALA A 11 -3.38 -1.43 8.91
CA ALA A 11 -3.09 -0.07 8.46
C ALA A 11 -3.99 0.97 9.14
N ALA A 12 -5.29 0.68 9.27
CA ALA A 12 -6.24 1.54 9.97
C ALA A 12 -5.87 1.70 11.45
N ALA A 13 -5.48 0.61 12.12
CA ALA A 13 -5.00 0.66 13.50
C ALA A 13 -3.74 1.53 13.64
N GLY A 14 -2.80 1.43 12.69
CA GLY A 14 -1.60 2.29 12.64
C GLY A 14 -1.93 3.77 12.44
N LEU A 15 -2.91 4.11 11.61
CA LEU A 15 -3.38 5.50 11.45
C LEU A 15 -4.05 6.05 12.71
N VAL A 16 -4.88 5.24 13.37
CA VAL A 16 -5.53 5.61 14.64
C VAL A 16 -4.50 5.81 15.75
N TRP A 17 -3.44 4.98 15.76
CA TRP A 17 -2.31 5.13 16.67
C TRP A 17 -1.52 6.40 16.34
N LEU A 18 -1.18 6.63 15.07
CA LEU A 18 -0.47 7.83 14.62
C LEU A 18 -1.20 9.12 15.04
N SER A 19 -2.53 9.16 14.89
CA SER A 19 -3.37 10.29 15.30
C SER A 19 -3.32 10.62 16.79
N ARG A 20 -2.87 9.68 17.63
CA ARG A 20 -2.79 9.85 19.10
C ARG A 20 -1.37 10.06 19.60
N VAL A 21 -0.36 9.93 18.74
CA VAL A 21 1.03 10.09 19.13
C VAL A 21 1.42 11.56 18.98
N PRO A 22 1.89 12.22 20.07
CA PRO A 22 2.44 13.56 19.95
C PRO A 22 3.67 13.53 19.04
N ALA A 23 3.88 14.61 18.29
CA ALA A 23 5.02 14.78 17.38
C ALA A 23 6.33 14.99 18.18
N ALA A 24 6.73 13.95 18.91
CA ALA A 24 7.98 13.85 19.64
C ALA A 24 8.90 12.89 18.90
N ASP A 25 10.19 13.23 18.84
CA ASP A 25 11.20 12.49 18.08
C ASP A 25 11.23 11.01 18.47
N GLY A 26 10.88 10.15 17.50
CA GLY A 26 10.91 8.68 17.63
C GLY A 26 9.56 8.00 17.90
N ALA A 27 8.58 8.68 18.49
CA ALA A 27 7.28 8.07 18.81
C ALA A 27 6.44 7.77 17.54
N LEU A 28 6.73 8.45 16.44
CA LEU A 28 6.07 8.29 15.13
C LEU A 28 6.60 7.08 14.34
N VAL A 29 7.78 6.54 14.69
CA VAL A 29 8.39 5.43 13.94
C VAL A 29 7.54 4.17 14.03
N ALA A 30 7.06 3.83 15.24
CA ALA A 30 6.23 2.66 15.47
C ALA A 30 4.90 2.67 14.68
N PRO A 31 4.07 3.73 14.72
CA PRO A 31 2.84 3.78 13.93
C PRO A 31 3.11 3.80 12.42
N LEU A 32 4.17 4.47 11.94
CA LEU A 32 4.53 4.45 10.52
C LEU A 32 4.94 3.06 10.03
N VAL A 33 5.72 2.32 10.82
CA VAL A 33 6.07 0.92 10.53
C VAL A 33 4.82 0.04 10.50
N LEU A 34 3.89 0.23 11.45
CA LEU A 34 2.65 -0.53 11.50
C LEU A 34 1.76 -0.28 10.27
N ILE A 35 1.66 0.97 9.82
CA ILE A 35 0.96 1.32 8.57
C ILE A 35 1.63 0.64 7.37
N GLY A 36 2.97 0.68 7.29
CA GLY A 36 3.74 0.03 6.23
C GLY A 36 3.48 -1.48 6.15
N ILE A 37 3.47 -2.18 7.29
CA ILE A 37 3.17 -3.62 7.35
C ILE A 37 1.73 -3.90 6.87
N GLY A 38 0.77 -3.08 7.31
CA GLY A 38 -0.63 -3.23 6.92
C GLY A 38 -0.87 -3.03 5.42
N ILE A 39 -0.20 -2.05 4.82
CA ILE A 39 -0.31 -1.74 3.38
C ILE A 39 0.50 -2.72 2.53
N ALA A 40 1.63 -3.26 3.00
CA ALA A 40 2.44 -4.21 2.23
C ALA A 40 1.67 -5.52 1.89
N LEU A 41 0.78 -5.97 2.78
CA LEU A 41 0.00 -7.20 2.62
C LEU A 41 -0.98 -7.18 1.43
N PRO A 42 -1.89 -6.19 1.30
CA PRO A 42 -2.73 -6.04 0.12
C PRO A 42 -1.92 -5.84 -1.16
N TRP A 43 -0.88 -5.01 -1.10
CA TRP A 43 -0.11 -4.60 -2.28
C TRP A 43 0.73 -5.75 -2.85
N GLY A 44 1.45 -6.49 -2.00
CA GLY A 44 2.22 -7.66 -2.43
C GLY A 44 1.34 -8.80 -2.96
N LEU A 45 0.15 -8.98 -2.38
CA LEU A 45 -0.81 -9.97 -2.87
C LEU A 45 -1.40 -9.57 -4.23
N MET A 46 -1.69 -8.29 -4.46
CA MET A 46 -2.22 -7.81 -5.74
C MET A 46 -1.20 -7.89 -6.87
N ASP A 47 0.07 -7.56 -6.61
CA ASP A 47 1.14 -7.66 -7.61
C ASP A 47 1.41 -9.12 -8.00
N GLY A 48 1.48 -10.01 -7.00
CA GLY A 48 1.63 -11.46 -7.22
C GLY A 48 0.45 -12.07 -7.98
N LEU A 49 -0.79 -11.67 -7.67
CA LEU A 49 -1.98 -12.13 -8.39
C LEU A 49 -2.02 -11.61 -9.82
N ALA A 50 -1.65 -10.34 -10.03
CA ALA A 50 -1.62 -9.71 -11.35
C ALA A 50 -0.63 -10.39 -12.29
N VAL A 51 0.53 -10.84 -11.79
CA VAL A 51 1.52 -11.58 -12.59
C VAL A 51 1.14 -13.05 -12.78
N SER A 52 0.39 -13.64 -11.84
CA SER A 52 0.02 -15.07 -11.88
C SER A 52 -0.99 -15.45 -12.97
N VAL A 53 -1.75 -14.49 -13.51
CA VAL A 53 -2.81 -14.73 -14.51
C VAL A 53 -2.40 -14.39 -15.95
N VAL A 54 -1.15 -13.96 -16.17
CA VAL A 54 -0.65 -13.53 -17.49
C VAL A 54 0.44 -14.51 -17.96
N PRO A 55 0.44 -14.93 -19.24
CA PRO A 55 1.56 -15.66 -19.83
C PRO A 55 2.88 -14.93 -19.58
N LYS A 56 3.95 -15.67 -19.24
CA LYS A 56 5.24 -15.10 -18.80
C LYS A 56 5.82 -14.10 -19.80
N GLU A 57 5.46 -14.21 -21.08
CA GLU A 57 5.90 -13.31 -22.15
C GLU A 57 5.28 -11.89 -22.05
N ARG A 58 4.18 -11.70 -21.30
CA ARG A 58 3.46 -10.42 -21.14
C ARG A 58 3.38 -9.90 -19.69
N ALA A 59 4.02 -10.60 -18.74
CA ALA A 59 4.01 -10.22 -17.32
C ALA A 59 4.50 -8.77 -17.09
N GLY A 60 5.49 -8.32 -17.86
CA GLY A 60 5.98 -6.93 -17.80
C GLY A 60 4.93 -5.88 -18.20
N MET A 61 3.99 -6.22 -19.08
CA MET A 61 2.93 -5.31 -19.53
C MET A 61 1.85 -5.11 -18.45
N ALA A 62 1.49 -6.18 -17.72
CA ALA A 62 0.52 -6.11 -16.63
C ALA A 62 1.06 -5.33 -15.41
N VAL A 63 2.31 -5.56 -15.04
CA VAL A 63 3.02 -4.77 -14.00
C VAL A 63 3.15 -3.31 -14.43
N GLY A 64 3.36 -3.04 -15.72
CA GLY A 64 3.39 -1.68 -16.28
C GLY A 64 2.07 -0.92 -16.11
N ILE A 65 0.92 -1.58 -16.33
CA ILE A 65 -0.42 -0.97 -16.14
C ILE A 65 -0.67 -0.66 -14.66
N PHE A 66 -0.35 -1.58 -13.75
CA PHE A 66 -0.50 -1.35 -12.31
C PHE A 66 0.33 -0.16 -11.81
N ASN A 67 1.58 -0.07 -12.25
CA ASN A 67 2.46 1.04 -11.87
C ASN A 67 2.03 2.39 -12.48
N THR A 68 1.48 2.40 -13.70
CA THR A 68 0.97 3.64 -14.31
C THR A 68 -0.29 4.15 -13.62
N THR A 69 -1.22 3.28 -13.23
CA THR A 69 -2.38 3.67 -12.42
C THR A 69 -1.95 4.24 -11.06
N ARG A 70 -0.92 3.68 -10.43
CA ARG A 70 -0.35 4.22 -9.18
C ARG A 70 0.19 5.63 -9.36
N VAL A 71 1.08 5.84 -10.34
CA VAL A 71 1.63 7.17 -10.64
C VAL A 71 0.52 8.16 -11.00
N ALA A 72 -0.51 7.74 -11.73
CA ALA A 72 -1.65 8.60 -12.03
C ALA A 72 -2.42 9.02 -10.77
N SER A 73 -2.58 8.11 -9.80
CA SER A 73 -3.23 8.43 -8.52
C SER A 73 -2.39 9.35 -7.62
N GLU A 74 -1.07 9.13 -7.55
CA GLU A 74 -0.15 10.02 -6.81
C GLU A 74 -0.06 11.39 -7.48
N GLY A 75 0.01 11.43 -8.82
CA GLY A 75 -0.01 12.66 -9.61
C GLY A 75 -1.31 13.45 -9.47
N GLY A 76 -2.46 12.76 -9.39
CA GLY A 76 -3.74 13.39 -9.11
C GLY A 76 -3.82 14.02 -7.72
N ALA A 77 -3.27 13.36 -6.70
CA ALA A 77 -3.21 13.94 -5.35
C ALA A 77 -2.29 15.17 -5.27
N LEU A 78 -1.16 15.16 -5.99
CA LEU A 78 -0.27 16.32 -6.11
C LEU A 78 -0.91 17.48 -6.88
N ALA A 79 -1.73 17.21 -7.91
CA ALA A 79 -2.37 18.24 -8.72
C ALA A 79 -3.50 18.99 -7.97
N ILE A 80 -4.03 18.40 -6.90
CA ILE A 80 -5.08 19.00 -6.06
C ILE A 80 -4.47 19.93 -4.98
N VAL A 81 -3.19 19.76 -4.65
CA VAL A 81 -2.43 20.59 -3.68
C VAL A 81 -1.75 21.75 -4.38
#